data_AF-A0A372LG88-F1
#
_entry.id   AF-A0A372LG88-F1
#
_cell.length_a   1.000
_cell.length_b   1.000
_cell.length_c   1.000
_cell.angle_alpha   90.00
_cell.angle_beta   90.00
_cell.angle_gamma   90.00
#
_symmetry.space_group_name_H-M   'P 1'
#
loop_
_entity.id
_entity.type
_entity.pdbx_description
1 polymer ?
#
loop_
_entity_poly.entity_id
_entity_poly.type
_entity_poly.pdbx_seq_one_letter_code
_entity_poly.pdbx_strand_id
1 'polypeptide(L)'
;MKFITLEVARNLISGGEQKAKEIGISAVIAIVDEGGHLVACHRMDDAPIASIDHAQDKAWTAVAMKRPTLELTSLAAPNGQLFGINTKNNGRITTFGGGIPIIMDEKIVGAVGVCCGTIEHDLEVAAAVVEAFIPEENGDNNSNEVEEVQVRKPPQDYLQEFYEQHLRPT
;
A
#
# COMPACT_ATOMS: atom_id res chain seq x y z
N MET A 1 8.52 8.44 -17.68
CA MET A 1 8.37 6.99 -17.57
C MET A 1 7.24 6.74 -16.60
N LYS A 2 6.20 5.98 -16.97
CA LYS A 2 5.10 5.63 -16.05
C LYS A 2 5.48 4.29 -15.43
N PHE A 3 5.77 4.27 -14.14
CA PHE A 3 6.27 3.08 -13.45
C PHE A 3 5.16 2.10 -13.04
N ILE A 4 3.95 2.62 -12.79
CA ILE A 4 2.75 1.82 -12.55
C ILE A 4 1.87 1.87 -13.79
N THR A 5 2.14 0.99 -14.73
CA THR A 5 1.23 0.73 -15.86
C THR A 5 0.02 -0.07 -15.38
N LEU A 6 -1.03 -0.15 -16.21
CA LEU A 6 -2.17 -1.03 -15.90
C LEU A 6 -1.76 -2.50 -15.81
N GLU A 7 -0.78 -2.93 -16.62
CA GLU A 7 -0.25 -4.29 -16.59
C GLU A 7 0.45 -4.60 -15.26
N VAL A 8 1.35 -3.70 -14.82
CA VAL A 8 1.99 -3.77 -13.51
C VAL A 8 0.94 -3.78 -12.39
N ALA A 9 -0.05 -2.89 -12.45
CA ALA A 9 -1.13 -2.84 -11.46
C ALA A 9 -1.94 -4.15 -11.38
N ARG A 10 -2.16 -4.84 -12.50
CA ARG A 10 -2.84 -6.15 -12.53
C ARG A 10 -1.99 -7.25 -11.88
N ASN A 11 -0.67 -7.25 -12.11
CA ASN A 11 0.24 -8.20 -11.46
C ASN A 11 0.28 -7.99 -9.95
N LEU A 12 0.39 -6.73 -9.52
CA LEU A 12 0.30 -6.32 -8.11
C LEU A 12 -1.01 -6.81 -7.46
N ILE A 13 -2.15 -6.54 -8.10
CA ILE A 13 -3.47 -6.98 -7.63
C ILE A 13 -3.53 -8.51 -7.51
N SER A 14 -2.98 -9.25 -8.47
CA SER A 14 -2.98 -10.71 -8.44
C SER A 14 -2.27 -11.27 -7.21
N GLY A 15 -1.15 -10.66 -6.78
CA GLY A 15 -0.45 -11.06 -5.56
C GLY A 15 -1.28 -10.84 -4.30
N GLY A 16 -1.96 -9.69 -4.21
CA GLY A 16 -2.88 -9.39 -3.10
C GLY A 16 -4.11 -10.30 -3.09
N GLU A 17 -4.73 -10.54 -4.25
CA GLU A 17 -5.89 -11.43 -4.37
C GLU A 17 -5.54 -12.86 -3.95
N GLN A 18 -4.36 -13.35 -4.32
CA GLN A 18 -3.87 -14.65 -3.88
C GLN A 18 -3.73 -14.70 -2.35
N LYS A 19 -3.11 -13.69 -1.73
CA LYS A 19 -2.99 -13.62 -0.26
C LYS A 19 -4.36 -13.57 0.42
N ALA A 20 -5.29 -12.75 -0.09
CA ALA A 20 -6.64 -12.65 0.46
C ALA A 20 -7.38 -14.00 0.42
N LYS A 21 -7.24 -14.76 -0.68
CA LYS A 21 -7.78 -16.12 -0.80
C LYS A 21 -7.11 -17.10 0.17
N GLU A 22 -5.79 -17.03 0.34
CA GLU A 22 -5.04 -17.87 1.28
C GLU A 22 -5.52 -17.71 2.73
N ILE A 23 -5.80 -16.48 3.15
CA ILE A 23 -6.27 -16.16 4.52
C ILE A 23 -7.80 -16.18 4.65
N GLY A 24 -8.53 -16.53 3.57
CA GLY A 24 -9.97 -16.73 3.59
C GLY A 24 -10.81 -15.46 3.75
N ILE A 25 -10.35 -14.33 3.20
CA ILE A 25 -11.04 -13.03 3.29
C ILE A 25 -11.29 -12.42 1.91
N SER A 26 -12.30 -11.55 1.82
CA SER A 26 -12.57 -10.71 0.66
C SER A 26 -12.06 -9.29 0.89
N ALA A 27 -11.28 -8.77 -0.05
CA ALA A 27 -10.65 -7.45 0.05
C ALA A 27 -11.01 -6.54 -1.13
N VAL A 28 -10.86 -5.24 -0.91
CA VAL A 28 -10.66 -4.26 -1.98
C VAL A 28 -9.18 -3.89 -2.03
N ILE A 29 -8.61 -3.95 -3.23
CA ILE A 29 -7.22 -3.56 -3.52
C ILE A 29 -7.26 -2.41 -4.53
N ALA A 30 -6.66 -1.27 -4.19
CA ALA A 30 -6.54 -0.12 -5.06
C ALA A 30 -5.05 0.19 -5.31
N ILE A 31 -4.71 0.50 -6.56
CA ILE A 31 -3.37 0.87 -7.00
C ILE A 31 -3.42 2.28 -7.58
N VAL A 32 -2.49 3.13 -7.15
CA VAL A 32 -2.29 4.49 -7.68
C VAL A 32 -0.90 4.67 -8.26
N ASP A 33 -0.75 5.59 -9.20
CA ASP A 33 0.54 6.00 -9.76
C ASP A 33 1.30 6.98 -8.83
N GLU A 34 2.48 7.45 -9.26
CA GLU A 34 3.31 8.38 -8.50
C GLU A 34 2.66 9.74 -8.22
N GLY A 35 1.64 10.11 -9.01
CA GLY A 35 0.82 11.30 -8.82
C GLY A 35 -0.36 11.08 -7.87
N GLY A 36 -0.58 9.84 -7.41
CA GLY A 36 -1.74 9.45 -6.62
C GLY A 36 -3.00 9.29 -7.47
N HIS A 37 -2.90 9.19 -8.80
CA HIS A 37 -4.04 8.92 -9.65
C HIS A 37 -4.37 7.43 -9.66
N LEU A 38 -5.65 7.10 -9.58
CA LEU A 38 -6.10 5.70 -9.59
C LEU A 38 -5.75 5.04 -10.92
N VAL A 39 -5.03 3.92 -10.85
CA VAL A 39 -4.68 3.09 -12.01
C VAL A 39 -5.62 1.89 -12.10
N ALA A 40 -5.85 1.21 -10.97
CA ALA A 40 -6.73 0.06 -10.91
C ALA A 40 -7.38 -0.08 -9.53
N CYS A 41 -8.60 -0.62 -9.51
CA CYS A 41 -9.30 -0.99 -8.29
C CYS A 41 -9.95 -2.36 -8.50
N HIS A 42 -9.67 -3.29 -7.60
CA HIS A 42 -10.15 -4.67 -7.63
C HIS A 42 -10.91 -4.94 -6.34
N ARG A 43 -12.23 -5.10 -6.44
CA ARG A 43 -13.10 -5.50 -5.33
C ARG A 43 -13.43 -6.98 -5.52
N MET A 44 -12.97 -7.81 -4.59
CA MET A 44 -13.36 -9.22 -4.54
C MET A 44 -14.86 -9.34 -4.23
N ASP A 45 -15.46 -10.45 -4.64
CA ASP A 45 -16.85 -10.76 -4.27
C ASP A 45 -17.00 -10.78 -2.75
N ASP A 46 -18.17 -10.35 -2.26
CA ASP A 46 -18.50 -10.20 -0.83
C ASP A 46 -17.67 -9.18 -0.03
N ALA A 47 -16.67 -8.53 -0.63
CA ALA A 47 -15.98 -7.41 0.03
C ALA A 47 -16.95 -6.22 0.25
N PRO A 48 -16.91 -5.56 1.43
CA PRO A 48 -17.82 -4.46 1.75
C PRO A 48 -17.72 -3.31 0.74
N ILE A 49 -18.86 -2.76 0.31
CA ILE A 49 -18.88 -1.65 -0.65
C ILE A 49 -18.18 -0.39 -0.13
N ALA A 50 -18.23 -0.16 1.19
CA ALA A 50 -17.56 0.97 1.83
C ALA A 50 -16.03 0.87 1.75
N SER A 51 -15.48 -0.34 1.57
CA SER A 51 -14.04 -0.56 1.44
C SER A 51 -13.45 0.00 0.15
N ILE A 52 -14.28 0.34 -0.85
CA ILE A 52 -13.82 0.92 -2.12
C ILE A 52 -13.11 2.25 -1.88
N ASP A 53 -13.79 3.20 -1.25
CA ASP A 53 -13.24 4.53 -1.01
C ASP A 53 -12.07 4.45 -0.03
N HIS A 54 -12.18 3.61 1.00
CA HIS A 54 -11.07 3.38 1.95
C HIS A 54 -9.81 2.85 1.27
N ALA A 55 -9.90 1.86 0.39
CA ALA A 55 -8.74 1.33 -0.32
C ALA A 55 -8.11 2.41 -1.22
N GLN A 56 -8.91 3.15 -1.97
CA GLN A 56 -8.42 4.23 -2.83
C GLN A 56 -7.74 5.36 -2.04
N ASP A 57 -8.34 5.77 -0.93
CA ASP A 57 -7.80 6.84 -0.08
C ASP A 57 -6.59 6.41 0.72
N LYS A 58 -6.47 5.14 1.11
CA LYS A 58 -5.23 4.58 1.68
C LYS A 58 -4.08 4.61 0.68
N ALA A 59 -4.32 4.18 -0.56
CA ALA A 59 -3.32 4.22 -1.63
C ALA A 59 -2.87 5.65 -1.91
N TRP A 60 -3.84 6.56 -2.07
CA TRP A 60 -3.57 7.97 -2.27
C TRP A 60 -2.80 8.60 -1.11
N THR A 61 -3.21 8.29 0.14
CA THR A 61 -2.55 8.80 1.35
C THR A 61 -1.09 8.34 1.40
N ALA A 62 -0.81 7.10 1.03
CA ALA A 62 0.55 6.56 1.03
C ALA A 62 1.48 7.34 0.08
N VAL A 63 1.01 7.70 -1.11
CA VAL A 63 1.75 8.58 -2.03
C VAL A 63 1.85 10.00 -1.49
N ALA A 64 0.72 10.60 -1.10
CA ALA A 64 0.65 12.01 -0.70
C ALA A 64 1.49 12.32 0.56
N MET A 65 1.49 11.40 1.52
CA MET A 65 2.24 11.52 2.78
C MET A 65 3.63 10.88 2.72
N LYS A 66 3.94 10.24 1.59
CA LYS A 66 5.19 9.52 1.32
C LYS A 66 5.57 8.52 2.41
N ARG A 67 4.58 7.81 2.95
CA ARG A 67 4.74 6.86 4.06
C ARG A 67 3.56 5.90 4.15
N PRO A 68 3.72 4.72 4.77
CA PRO A 68 2.61 3.82 5.08
C PRO A 68 1.52 4.52 5.91
N THR A 69 0.24 4.24 5.63
CA THR A 69 -0.87 4.85 6.38
C THR A 69 -0.90 4.41 7.84
N LEU A 70 -0.30 3.26 8.14
CA LEU A 70 -0.15 2.74 9.49
C LEU A 70 0.60 3.70 10.42
N GLU A 71 1.67 4.35 9.92
CA GLU A 71 2.45 5.32 10.68
C GLU A 71 1.65 6.57 11.07
N LEU A 72 0.57 6.88 10.33
CA LEU A 72 -0.29 8.02 10.65
C LEU A 72 -1.20 7.75 11.84
N THR A 73 -1.36 6.50 12.27
CA THR A 73 -2.26 6.12 13.38
C THR A 73 -1.88 6.84 14.67
N SER A 74 -0.61 6.72 15.09
CA SER A 74 -0.11 7.38 16.30
C SER A 74 0.03 8.89 16.12
N LEU A 75 0.45 9.33 14.93
CA LEU A 75 0.64 10.75 14.63
C LEU A 75 -0.66 11.55 14.63
N ALA A 76 -1.76 10.93 14.18
CA ALA A 76 -3.08 11.58 14.07
C ALA A 76 -3.98 11.34 15.29
N ALA A 77 -3.56 10.52 16.26
CA ALA A 77 -4.30 10.27 17.50
C ALA A 77 -4.47 11.57 18.32
N PRO A 78 -5.43 11.63 19.27
CA PRO A 78 -5.50 12.74 20.22
C PRO A 78 -4.14 13.00 20.89
N ASN A 79 -3.72 14.27 20.88
CA ASN A 79 -2.39 14.74 21.32
C ASN A 79 -1.20 14.33 20.42
N GLY A 80 -1.44 13.64 19.30
CA GLY A 80 -0.44 13.36 18.28
C GLY A 80 -0.04 14.62 17.50
N GLN A 81 1.19 14.63 16.96
CA GLN A 81 1.76 15.79 16.25
C GLN A 81 0.91 16.25 15.05
N LEU A 82 0.17 15.32 14.43
CA LEU A 82 -0.68 15.53 13.27
C LEU A 82 -2.17 15.38 13.61
N PHE A 83 -2.56 15.61 14.87
CA PHE A 83 -3.96 15.51 15.28
C PHE A 83 -4.87 16.36 14.37
N GLY A 84 -5.92 15.74 13.83
CA GLY A 84 -6.89 16.37 12.92
C GLY A 84 -6.47 16.40 11.44
N ILE A 85 -5.33 15.79 11.07
CA ILE A 85 -4.86 15.73 9.67
C ILE A 85 -5.87 15.06 8.74
N ASN A 86 -6.65 14.09 9.23
CA ASN A 86 -7.72 13.42 8.51
C ASN A 86 -8.84 14.37 8.03
N THR A 87 -8.91 15.61 8.53
CA THR A 87 -9.89 16.63 8.07
C THR A 87 -9.40 17.43 6.85
N LYS A 88 -8.13 17.25 6.45
CA LYS A 88 -7.54 17.92 5.28
C LYS A 88 -7.83 17.13 4.01
N ASN A 89 -7.55 17.74 2.86
CA ASN A 89 -7.69 17.10 1.54
C ASN A 89 -9.08 16.48 1.33
N ASN A 90 -10.13 17.17 1.76
CA ASN A 90 -11.52 16.71 1.68
C ASN A 90 -11.79 15.38 2.40
N GLY A 91 -11.05 15.08 3.48
CA GLY A 91 -11.25 13.88 4.27
C GLY A 91 -10.48 12.65 3.80
N ARG A 92 -9.67 12.79 2.74
CA ARG A 92 -9.00 11.64 2.08
C ARG A 92 -7.84 11.05 2.87
N ILE A 93 -7.24 11.79 3.80
CA ILE A 93 -6.10 11.29 4.58
C ILE A 93 -6.58 10.21 5.53
N THR A 94 -6.20 8.97 5.22
CA THR A 94 -6.53 7.79 6.04
C THR A 94 -5.45 7.57 7.10
N THR A 95 -5.87 7.45 8.36
CA THR A 95 -4.99 7.38 9.54
C THR A 95 -5.02 6.01 10.21
N PHE A 96 -5.20 4.96 9.42
CA PHE A 96 -5.13 3.57 9.86
C PHE A 96 -4.51 2.69 8.76
N GLY A 97 -4.01 1.51 9.12
CA GLY A 97 -3.21 0.65 8.26
C GLY A 97 -3.90 0.15 6.99
N GLY A 98 -3.09 -0.24 6.01
CA GLY A 98 -3.51 -0.84 4.74
C GLY A 98 -3.03 -0.11 3.48
N GLY A 99 -2.46 1.10 3.59
CA GLY A 99 -1.81 1.79 2.48
C GLY A 99 -0.29 1.73 2.57
N ILE A 100 0.38 1.30 1.49
CA ILE A 100 1.84 1.15 1.44
C ILE A 100 2.40 1.76 0.14
N PRO A 101 3.40 2.67 0.21
CA PRO A 101 4.08 3.17 -0.98
C PRO A 101 4.89 2.07 -1.67
N ILE A 102 4.86 2.06 -3.00
CA ILE A 102 5.72 1.22 -3.83
C ILE A 102 6.95 2.05 -4.20
N ILE A 103 8.13 1.54 -3.90
CA ILE A 103 9.40 2.27 -4.02
C ILE A 103 10.32 1.55 -5.01
N MET A 104 10.88 2.30 -5.97
CA MET A 104 11.92 1.87 -6.90
C MET A 104 12.99 2.96 -6.94
N ASP A 105 14.26 2.60 -6.87
CA ASP A 105 15.40 3.54 -6.91
C ASP A 105 15.21 4.73 -5.97
N GLU A 106 14.82 4.44 -4.72
CA GLU A 106 14.54 5.40 -3.65
C GLU A 106 13.38 6.40 -3.95
N LYS A 107 12.62 6.18 -5.03
CA LYS A 107 11.49 7.02 -5.42
C LYS A 107 10.18 6.26 -5.27
N ILE A 108 9.15 6.96 -4.79
CA ILE A 108 7.79 6.44 -4.80
C ILE A 108 7.30 6.45 -6.24
N VAL A 109 7.03 5.27 -6.76
CA VAL A 109 6.51 5.04 -8.10
C VAL A 109 5.00 4.86 -8.13
N GLY A 110 4.39 4.67 -6.96
CA GLY A 110 2.95 4.55 -6.75
C GLY A 110 2.67 4.03 -5.35
N ALA A 111 1.46 3.53 -5.13
CA ALA A 111 1.12 2.87 -3.87
C ALA A 111 -0.04 1.88 -4.05
N VAL A 112 -0.12 0.98 -3.09
CA VAL A 112 -1.29 0.14 -2.85
C VAL A 112 -2.08 0.66 -1.66
N GLY A 113 -3.39 0.52 -1.70
CA GLY A 113 -4.27 0.60 -0.55
C GLY A 113 -5.21 -0.60 -0.52
N VAL A 114 -5.32 -1.22 0.65
CA VAL A 114 -6.19 -2.37 0.88
C VAL A 114 -7.19 -2.07 1.98
N CYS A 115 -8.43 -2.50 1.78
CA CYS A 115 -9.45 -2.48 2.81
C CYS A 115 -10.29 -3.76 2.76
N CYS A 116 -10.36 -4.44 3.90
CA CYS A 116 -11.15 -5.61 4.20
C CYS A 116 -11.80 -5.43 5.60
N GLY A 117 -11.89 -6.48 6.41
CA GLY A 117 -12.53 -6.45 7.73
C GLY A 117 -11.64 -5.94 8.88
N THR A 118 -10.34 -6.24 8.89
CA THR A 118 -9.43 -5.88 9.99
C THR A 118 -8.15 -5.23 9.45
N ILE A 119 -7.49 -4.43 10.30
CA ILE A 119 -6.26 -3.72 9.91
C ILE A 119 -5.12 -4.72 9.66
N GLU A 120 -5.10 -5.82 10.39
CA GLU A 120 -4.10 -6.89 10.26
C GLU A 120 -4.16 -7.50 8.87
N HIS A 121 -5.35 -7.93 8.45
CA HIS A 121 -5.57 -8.49 7.13
C HIS A 121 -5.33 -7.47 6.02
N ASP A 122 -5.68 -6.18 6.23
CA ASP A 122 -5.35 -5.11 5.29
C ASP A 122 -3.85 -5.05 5.03
N LEU A 123 -3.06 -5.11 6.09
CA LEU A 123 -1.61 -5.02 6.01
C LEU A 123 -0.98 -6.27 5.40
N GLU A 124 -1.45 -7.47 5.74
CA GLU A 124 -0.98 -8.73 5.15
C GLU A 124 -1.18 -8.76 3.63
N VAL A 125 -2.38 -8.36 3.17
CA VAL A 125 -2.68 -8.30 1.74
C VAL A 125 -1.90 -7.17 1.06
N ALA A 126 -1.79 -6.00 1.67
CA ALA A 126 -1.01 -4.89 1.11
C ALA A 126 0.48 -5.25 0.98
N ALA A 127 1.06 -5.97 1.95
CA ALA A 127 2.42 -6.46 1.88
C ALA A 127 2.61 -7.43 0.71
N ALA A 128 1.69 -8.40 0.54
CA ALA A 128 1.73 -9.33 -0.58
C ALA A 128 1.62 -8.63 -1.95
N VAL A 129 0.85 -7.54 -2.03
CA VAL A 129 0.83 -6.70 -3.24
C VAL A 129 2.20 -6.09 -3.52
N VAL A 130 2.85 -5.48 -2.52
CA VAL A 130 4.19 -4.88 -2.71
C VAL A 130 5.24 -5.94 -3.04
N GLU A 131 5.16 -7.13 -2.44
CA GLU A 131 6.06 -8.25 -2.75
C GLU A 131 5.91 -8.76 -4.19
N ALA A 132 4.72 -8.64 -4.79
CA ALA A 132 4.47 -8.97 -6.19
C ALA A 132 5.00 -7.91 -7.18
N PHE A 133 5.60 -6.83 -6.69
CA PHE A 133 6.18 -5.80 -7.55
C PHE A 133 7.46 -6.30 -8.21
N ILE A 134 7.39 -6.49 -9.53
CA ILE A 134 8.53 -6.80 -10.38
C ILE A 134 8.77 -5.56 -11.26
N PRO A 135 9.91 -4.87 -11.13
CA PRO A 135 10.28 -3.80 -12.04
C PRO A 135 10.33 -4.33 -13.48
N GLU A 136 9.77 -3.60 -14.45
CA GLU A 136 10.12 -3.87 -15.85
C GLU A 136 11.60 -3.52 -16.05
N GLU A 137 12.40 -4.47 -16.56
CA GLU A 137 13.77 -4.17 -16.97
C GLU A 137 13.72 -3.11 -18.08
N ASN A 138 14.44 -2.00 -17.90
CA ASN A 138 14.64 -1.04 -18.98
C ASN A 138 15.27 -1.80 -20.16
N GLY A 139 14.57 -1.85 -21.30
CA GLY A 139 15.03 -2.50 -22.53
C GLY A 139 16.25 -1.87 -23.21
N ASP A 140 17.13 -1.21 -22.46
CA ASP A 140 18.44 -0.74 -22.93
C ASP A 140 19.46 -1.88 -22.78
N ASN A 141 19.44 -2.78 -23.76
CA ASN A 141 20.54 -3.71 -24.02
C ASN A 141 21.77 -2.93 -24.49
N ASN A 142 22.56 -2.36 -23.58
CA ASN A 142 23.99 -2.19 -23.82
C ASN A 142 24.83 -2.14 -22.54
N SER A 143 25.74 -3.12 -22.45
CA SER A 143 26.97 -3.21 -21.66
C SER A 143 26.90 -3.16 -20.12
N ASN A 144 27.10 -4.35 -19.53
CA ASN A 144 27.91 -4.62 -18.35
C ASN A 144 27.83 -3.65 -17.16
N GLU A 145 26.80 -3.80 -16.34
CA GLU A 145 26.90 -3.89 -14.87
C GLU A 145 25.52 -4.30 -14.36
N VAL A 146 25.41 -5.50 -13.79
CA VAL A 146 24.17 -6.02 -13.24
C VAL A 146 24.02 -5.40 -11.84
N GLU A 147 23.42 -4.22 -11.76
CA GLU A 147 22.95 -3.71 -10.46
C GLU A 147 21.60 -4.36 -10.16
N GLU A 148 21.57 -5.25 -9.17
CA GLU A 148 20.32 -5.79 -8.61
C GLU A 148 19.41 -4.62 -8.21
N VAL A 149 18.25 -4.50 -8.86
CA VAL A 149 17.22 -3.54 -8.46
C VAL A 149 16.72 -3.95 -7.08
N GLN A 150 17.17 -3.25 -6.04
CA GLN A 150 16.82 -3.50 -4.65
C GLN A 150 15.40 -2.97 -4.39
N VAL A 151 14.38 -3.80 -4.68
CA VAL A 151 13.04 -3.58 -4.15
C VAL A 151 13.15 -3.66 -2.63
N ARG A 152 13.05 -2.52 -1.94
CA ARG A 152 13.05 -2.48 -0.48
C ARG A 152 11.75 -3.12 0.02
N LYS A 153 11.81 -4.43 0.25
CA LYS A 153 10.74 -5.15 0.92
C LYS A 153 10.50 -4.51 2.29
N PRO A 154 9.25 -4.30 2.74
CA PRO A 154 9.02 -4.02 4.14
C PRO A 154 9.72 -5.11 4.97
N PRO A 155 10.31 -4.78 6.13
CA PRO A 155 10.97 -5.77 6.98
C PRO A 155 10.11 -7.02 7.14
N GLN A 156 10.72 -8.22 7.14
CA GLN A 156 10.03 -9.50 7.29
C GLN A 156 9.09 -9.51 8.51
N ASP A 157 9.45 -8.74 9.54
CA ASP A 157 8.74 -8.60 10.82
C ASP A 157 8.06 -7.21 10.98
N TYR A 158 7.83 -6.46 9.89
CA TYR A 158 7.26 -5.10 9.94
C TYR A 158 5.96 -5.03 10.76
N LEU A 159 5.10 -6.05 10.63
CA LEU A 159 3.87 -6.15 11.39
C LEU A 159 4.11 -6.47 12.85
N GLN A 160 5.07 -7.35 13.16
CA GLN A 160 5.42 -7.75 14.52
C GLN A 160 6.11 -6.60 15.27
N GLU A 161 7.12 -5.97 14.68
CA GLU A 161 7.83 -4.81 15.24
C GLU A 161 6.86 -3.65 15.47
N PHE A 162 5.93 -3.41 14.55
CA PHE A 162 4.90 -2.39 14.72
C PHE A 162 3.91 -2.73 15.84
N TYR A 163 3.40 -3.96 15.88
CA TYR A 163 2.49 -4.43 16.93
C TYR A 163 3.10 -4.25 18.32
N GLU A 164 4.37 -4.62 18.47
CA GLU A 164 5.11 -4.50 19.73
C GLU A 164 5.35 -3.05 20.16
N GLN A 165 5.54 -2.14 19.20
CA GLN A 165 5.83 -0.73 19.48
C GLN A 165 4.58 0.16 19.62
N HIS A 166 3.45 -0.20 18.99
CA HIS A 166 2.33 0.74 18.81
C HIS A 166 0.95 0.19 19.20
N LEU A 167 0.78 -1.13 19.37
CA LEU A 167 -0.52 -1.76 19.65
C LEU A 167 -0.56 -2.59 20.95
N ARG A 168 0.55 -2.67 21.71
CA ARG A 168 0.50 -3.27 23.05
C ARG A 168 -0.38 -2.42 23.97
N PRO A 169 -1.39 -3.00 24.65
CA PRO A 169 -2.05 -2.33 25.75
C PRO A 169 -1.03 -2.14 26.88
N THR A 170 -0.84 -0.91 27.33
CA THR A 170 -0.19 -0.62 28.63
C THR A 170 -1.07 -1.06 29.78
#